data_AF-A0AAV6AHP6-F1
#
_entry.id   AF-A0AAV6AHP6-F1
#
_cell.length_a   1.000
_cell.length_b   1.000
_cell.length_c   1.000
_cell.angle_alpha   90.00
_cell.angle_beta   90.00
_cell.angle_gamma   90.00
#
_symmetry.space_group_name_H-M   'P 1'
#
loop_
_entity.id
_entity.type
_entity.pdbx_description
1 polymer ?
#
loop_
_entity_poly.entity_id
_entity_poly.type
_entity_poly.pdbx_seq_one_letter_code
_entity_poly.pdbx_strand_id
1 'polypeptide(L)'
;MRRAARTLAAGLALAFVVAAGAPPGLASDLSASGLVLDAGGRPAIGVPLVVTGPIGETTVFTDGGGLWTLYGLPPGDYQIVPVGDPGAPPFTFTVVNPLEALTIEPLHLR
;
A
#
# COMPACT_ATOMS: atom_id res chain seq x y z
N MET A 1 23.27 -22.71 -17.41
CA MET A 1 22.04 -21.91 -17.18
C MET A 1 22.32 -20.92 -16.05
N ARG A 2 22.70 -19.67 -16.38
CA ARG A 2 22.96 -18.62 -15.38
C ARG A 2 21.70 -17.78 -15.28
N ARG A 3 20.93 -17.92 -14.20
CA ARG A 3 19.86 -16.96 -13.88
C ARG A 3 20.56 -15.63 -13.66
N ALA A 4 20.48 -14.74 -14.65
CA ALA A 4 20.95 -13.38 -14.51
C ALA A 4 20.10 -12.75 -13.40
N ALA A 5 20.68 -12.64 -12.20
CA ALA A 5 20.15 -11.81 -11.14
C ALA A 5 20.20 -10.37 -11.67
N ARG A 6 19.09 -9.92 -12.26
CA ARG A 6 18.87 -8.52 -12.54
C ARG A 6 18.79 -7.85 -11.19
N THR A 7 19.85 -7.14 -10.83
CA THR A 7 19.96 -6.32 -9.63
C THR A 7 18.82 -5.30 -9.66
N LEU A 8 17.72 -5.62 -9.00
CA LEU A 8 16.66 -4.65 -8.71
C LEU A 8 17.22 -3.78 -7.58
N ALA A 9 17.85 -2.67 -7.94
CA ALA A 9 18.18 -1.66 -6.95
C ALA A 9 16.85 -0.97 -6.57
N ALA A 10 16.46 -1.13 -5.30
CA ALA A 10 15.25 -0.60 -4.69
C ALA A 10 14.93 0.81 -5.19
N GLY A 11 13.93 0.93 -6.06
CA GLY A 11 13.36 2.23 -6.34
C GLY A 11 12.30 2.56 -5.31
N LEU A 12 12.18 3.86 -5.08
CA LEU A 12 11.29 4.49 -4.13
C LEU A 12 9.84 4.00 -4.35
N ALA A 13 9.27 3.34 -3.35
CA ALA A 13 7.84 3.12 -3.27
C ALA A 13 7.21 4.39 -2.68
N LEU A 14 6.34 5.05 -3.45
CA LEU A 14 5.54 6.16 -2.95
C LEU A 14 4.08 5.69 -2.90
N ALA A 15 3.53 5.51 -1.71
CA ALA A 15 2.10 5.26 -1.55
C ALA A 15 1.37 6.59 -1.34
N PHE A 16 0.33 6.82 -2.14
CA PHE A 16 -0.66 7.85 -1.87
C PHE A 16 -1.94 7.15 -1.40
N VAL A 17 -2.37 7.46 -0.19
CA VAL A 17 -3.67 7.01 0.34
C VAL A 17 -4.74 7.92 -0.25
N VAL A 18 -5.60 7.37 -1.13
CA VAL A 18 -6.82 8.04 -1.57
C VAL A 18 -8.00 7.39 -0.85
N ALA A 19 -8.51 8.06 0.17
CA ALA A 19 -9.80 7.72 0.76
C ALA A 19 -10.90 8.42 -0.06
N ALA A 20 -11.43 7.76 -1.08
CA ALA A 20 -12.56 8.29 -1.86
C ALA A 20 -13.84 7.49 -1.57
N GLY A 21 -14.66 8.08 -0.68
CA GLY A 21 -16.12 8.04 -0.67
C GLY A 21 -16.85 6.73 -0.94
N ALA A 22 -17.04 5.92 0.10
CA ALA A 22 -18.12 4.94 0.16
C ALA A 22 -19.23 5.46 1.11
N PRO A 23 -20.53 5.21 0.83
CA PRO A 23 -21.61 5.51 1.77
C PRO A 23 -21.36 4.87 3.15
N PRO A 24 -21.83 5.47 4.25
CA PRO A 24 -21.54 4.99 5.59
C PRO A 24 -22.07 3.57 5.77
N GLY A 25 -21.17 2.61 6.01
CA GLY A 25 -21.59 1.26 6.41
C GLY A 25 -20.62 0.09 6.21
N LEU A 26 -19.56 0.19 5.42
CA LEU A 26 -18.72 -0.97 5.11
C LEU A 26 -17.23 -0.67 5.29
N ALA A 27 -16.62 -1.26 6.32
CA ALA A 27 -15.17 -1.27 6.57
C ALA A 27 -14.35 -2.02 5.48
N SER A 28 -14.96 -2.33 4.34
CA SER A 28 -14.43 -3.15 3.25
C SER A 28 -14.26 -2.40 1.92
N ASP A 29 -14.35 -1.07 1.91
CA ASP A 29 -14.23 -0.27 0.67
C ASP A 29 -12.98 0.65 0.64
N LEU A 30 -12.08 0.57 1.62
CA LEU A 30 -10.84 1.35 1.58
C LEU A 30 -9.83 0.69 0.63
N SER A 31 -9.03 1.53 -0.03
CA SER A 31 -7.98 1.08 -0.94
C SER A 31 -6.67 1.81 -0.68
N ALA A 32 -5.56 1.13 -0.92
CA ALA A 32 -4.22 1.72 -0.97
C ALA A 32 -3.65 1.55 -2.37
N SER A 33 -2.93 2.57 -2.83
CA SER A 33 -2.26 2.56 -4.12
C SER A 33 -0.90 3.23 -4.03
N GLY A 34 0.00 2.86 -4.94
CA GLY A 34 1.30 3.48 -5.01
C GLY A 34 2.01 3.23 -6.33
N LEU A 35 3.13 3.94 -6.48
CA LEU A 35 4.05 3.81 -7.61
C LEU A 35 5.34 3.16 -7.13
N VAL A 36 5.82 2.17 -7.87
CA VAL A 36 7.14 1.58 -7.68
C VAL A 36 8.01 1.94 -8.87
N LEU A 37 9.17 2.53 -8.57
CA LEU A 37 10.20 2.82 -9.55
C LEU A 37 11.35 1.81 -9.41
N ASP A 38 12.20 1.71 -10.43
CA ASP A 38 13.52 1.12 -10.34
C ASP A 38 14.57 2.18 -9.95
N ALA A 39 15.82 1.78 -9.72
CA ALA A 39 16.90 2.73 -9.42
C ALA A 39 17.21 3.73 -10.54
N GLY A 40 16.73 3.50 -11.76
CA GLY A 40 16.80 4.45 -12.87
C GLY A 40 15.64 5.45 -12.87
N GLY A 41 14.74 5.39 -11.88
CA GLY A 41 13.54 6.22 -11.81
C GLY A 41 12.45 5.82 -12.80
N ARG A 42 12.54 4.62 -13.38
CA ARG A 42 11.55 4.12 -14.35
C ARG A 42 10.51 3.25 -13.64
N PRO A 43 9.27 3.17 -14.14
CA PRO A 43 8.28 2.25 -13.59
C PRO A 43 8.78 0.81 -13.51
N ALA A 44 8.69 0.22 -12.32
CA ALA A 44 9.05 -1.18 -12.12
C ALA A 44 7.81 -2.05 -12.38
N ILE A 45 7.79 -2.73 -13.53
CA ILE A 45 6.63 -3.48 -14.04
C ILE A 45 6.66 -4.93 -13.55
N GLY A 46 5.51 -5.46 -13.10
CA GLY A 46 5.35 -6.86 -12.70
C GLY A 46 6.11 -7.25 -11.44
N VAL A 47 6.48 -6.29 -10.59
CA VAL A 47 7.14 -6.53 -9.31
C VAL A 47 6.11 -7.11 -8.34
N PRO A 48 6.37 -8.29 -7.75
CA PRO A 48 5.53 -8.80 -6.67
C PRO A 48 5.81 -7.99 -5.40
N LEU A 49 4.76 -7.53 -4.74
CA LEU A 49 4.81 -6.80 -3.48
C LEU A 49 4.11 -7.64 -2.41
N VAL A 50 4.83 -8.05 -1.38
CA VAL A 50 4.24 -8.66 -0.19
C VAL A 50 3.68 -7.55 0.67
N VAL A 51 2.38 -7.62 0.95
CA VAL A 51 1.65 -6.69 1.82
C VAL A 51 1.24 -7.44 3.08
N THR A 52 1.55 -6.90 4.24
CA THR A 52 1.20 -7.48 5.54
C THR A 52 0.43 -6.45 6.35
N GLY A 53 -0.67 -6.85 6.99
CA GLY A 53 -1.47 -5.97 7.85
C GLY A 53 -2.73 -6.66 8.38
N PRO A 54 -3.79 -5.89 8.75
CA PRO A 54 -5.07 -6.41 9.23
C PRO A 54 -5.74 -7.47 8.32
N ILE A 55 -5.51 -7.42 7.00
CA ILE A 55 -6.02 -8.43 6.05
C ILE A 55 -5.23 -9.76 6.07
N GLY A 56 -4.19 -9.86 6.88
CA GLY A 56 -3.17 -10.91 6.78
C GLY A 56 -2.06 -10.56 5.79
N GLU A 57 -1.39 -11.58 5.27
CA GLU A 57 -0.36 -11.45 4.24
C GLU A 57 -0.97 -11.71 2.85
N THR A 58 -0.69 -10.84 1.89
CA THR A 58 -1.09 -11.01 0.49
C THR A 58 -0.01 -10.53 -0.46
N THR A 59 -0.11 -10.90 -1.73
CA THR A 59 0.80 -10.44 -2.79
C THR A 59 0.02 -9.66 -3.84
N VAL A 60 0.48 -8.45 -4.15
CA VAL A 60 0.00 -7.64 -5.29
C VAL A 60 1.12 -7.46 -6.31
N PHE A 61 0.77 -7.13 -7.55
CA PHE A 61 1.75 -6.92 -8.61
C PHE A 61 1.63 -5.51 -9.17
N THR A 62 2.76 -4.89 -9.50
CA THR A 62 2.76 -3.63 -10.22
C THR A 62 2.38 -3.83 -11.69
N ASP A 63 1.63 -2.89 -12.24
CA ASP A 63 1.16 -2.91 -13.63
C ASP A 63 2.21 -2.37 -14.63
N GLY A 64 1.81 -2.18 -15.89
CA GLY A 64 2.66 -1.64 -16.95
C GLY A 64 3.14 -0.19 -16.73
N GLY A 65 2.52 0.53 -15.80
CA GLY A 65 2.92 1.87 -15.34
C GLY A 65 3.65 1.84 -13.98
N GLY A 66 3.97 0.66 -13.45
CA GLY A 66 4.60 0.51 -12.12
C GLY A 66 3.64 0.79 -10.96
N LEU A 67 2.34 0.92 -11.25
CA LEU A 67 1.32 1.22 -10.26
C LEU A 67 0.80 -0.08 -9.64
N TRP A 68 0.43 -0.02 -8.37
CA TRP A 68 -0.29 -1.09 -7.69
C TRP A 68 -1.49 -0.51 -6.95
N THR A 69 -2.55 -1.31 -6.83
CA THR A 69 -3.71 -0.99 -6.02
C THR A 69 -4.17 -2.23 -5.27
N LEU A 70 -4.47 -2.05 -3.99
CA LEU A 70 -5.08 -3.06 -3.12
C LEU A 70 -6.37 -2.50 -2.54
N TYR A 71 -7.45 -3.25 -2.71
CA TYR A 71 -8.80 -2.87 -2.28
C TYR A 71 -9.24 -3.70 -1.08
N GLY A 72 -10.30 -3.26 -0.41
CA GLY A 72 -10.92 -4.01 0.68
C GLY A 72 -10.13 -3.99 1.97
N LEU A 73 -9.44 -2.88 2.26
CA LEU A 73 -8.57 -2.76 3.41
C LEU A 73 -9.37 -2.35 4.67
N PRO A 74 -9.37 -3.15 5.74
CA PRO A 74 -9.73 -2.65 7.06
C PRO A 74 -8.76 -1.54 7.50
N PRO A 75 -9.22 -0.60 8.34
CA PRO A 75 -8.34 0.34 9.01
C PRO A 75 -7.24 -0.37 9.81
N GLY A 76 -6.05 0.21 9.82
CA GLY A 76 -4.89 -0.28 10.55
C GLY A 76 -3.58 -0.04 9.81
N ASP A 77 -2.50 -0.56 10.39
CA ASP A 77 -1.16 -0.39 9.87
C ASP A 77 -0.77 -1.52 8.92
N TYR A 78 -0.14 -1.14 7.81
CA TYR A 78 0.30 -2.04 6.77
C TYR A 78 1.78 -1.84 6.46
N GLN A 79 2.41 -2.93 6.01
CA GLN A 79 3.78 -2.95 5.53
C GLN A 79 3.82 -3.55 4.13
N ILE A 80 4.71 -3.04 3.28
CA ILE A 80 4.93 -3.49 1.91
C ILE A 80 6.42 -3.77 1.69
N VAL A 81 6.72 -4.93 1.12
CA VAL A 81 8.08 -5.35 0.76
C VAL A 81 8.09 -5.88 -0.68
N PRO A 82 8.93 -5.33 -1.58
CA PRO A 82 9.11 -5.89 -2.92
C PRO A 82 9.85 -7.23 -2.89
N VAL A 83 9.29 -8.23 -3.55
CA VAL A 83 9.92 -9.54 -3.73
C VAL A 83 11.07 -9.40 -4.72
N GLY A 84 12.27 -9.81 -4.29
CA GLY A 84 13.49 -9.69 -5.08
C GLY A 84 14.51 -8.72 -4.48
N ASP A 85 14.11 -7.96 -3.46
CA ASP A 85 15.03 -7.17 -2.64
C ASP A 85 14.76 -7.41 -1.13
N PRO A 86 15.19 -8.55 -0.58
CA PRO A 86 14.98 -8.88 0.83
C PRO A 86 15.74 -7.95 1.80
N GLY A 87 16.63 -7.08 1.29
CA GLY A 87 17.33 -6.06 2.08
C GLY A 87 16.64 -4.70 2.06
N ALA A 88 15.61 -4.51 1.23
CA ALA A 88 14.86 -3.26 1.19
C ALA A 88 14.09 -3.06 2.51
N PRO A 89 14.15 -1.87 3.13
CA PRO A 89 13.32 -1.58 4.28
C PRO A 89 11.84 -1.66 3.87
N PRO A 90 10.96 -2.20 4.74
CA PRO A 90 9.54 -2.22 4.47
C PRO A 90 9.02 -0.79 4.35
N PHE A 91 8.17 -0.54 3.36
CA PHE A 91 7.39 0.67 3.29
C PHE A 91 6.15 0.52 4.18
N THR A 92 5.87 1.47 5.06
CA THR A 92 4.73 1.40 5.98
C THR A 92 3.72 2.50 5.71
N PHE A 93 2.43 2.18 5.88
CA PHE A 93 1.34 3.15 5.79
C PHE A 93 0.18 2.73 6.69
N THR A 94 -0.65 3.71 7.07
CA THR A 94 -1.84 3.47 7.87
C THR A 94 -3.07 3.73 7.02
N VAL A 95 -3.98 2.76 6.99
CA VAL A 95 -5.33 2.92 6.46
C VAL A 95 -6.21 3.42 7.59
N VAL A 96 -6.86 4.57 7.41
CA VAL A 96 -7.76 5.14 8.42
C VAL A 96 -9.18 5.17 7.87
N ASN A 97 -10.15 4.88 8.74
CA ASN A 97 -11.55 5.15 8.45
C ASN A 97 -11.84 6.65 8.70
N PRO A 98 -12.06 7.47 7.66
CA PRO A 98 -12.33 8.90 7.85
C PRO A 98 -13.63 9.16 8.62
N LEU A 99 -14.57 8.21 8.65
CA LEU A 99 -15.83 8.36 9.39
C LEU A 99 -15.65 8.19 10.91
N GLU A 100 -14.65 7.43 11.37
CA GLU A 100 -14.32 7.30 12.80
C GLU A 100 -13.54 8.51 13.32
N ALA A 101 -12.76 9.17 12.47
CA ALA A 101 -12.02 10.37 12.82
C ALA A 101 -12.93 11.58 13.11
N LEU A 102 -14.21 11.53 12.70
CA LEU A 102 -15.22 12.55 12.96
C LEU A 102 -16.05 12.26 14.23
N THR A 103 -15.44 11.68 15.27
CA THR A 103 -16.11 11.57 16.57
C THR A 103 -16.51 12.98 17.03
N ILE A 104 -17.80 13.29 16.96
CA ILE A 104 -18.34 14.55 17.49
C ILE A 104 -18.26 14.42 19.01
N GLU A 105 -17.15 14.91 19.60
CA GLU A 105 -17.01 15.05 21.05
C GLU A 105 -18.28 15.73 21.59
N PRO A 106 -19.00 15.13 22.57
CA PRO A 106 -20.17 15.75 23.15
C PRO A 106 -19.75 17.11 23.73
N LEU A 107 -20.35 18.19 23.22
CA LEU A 107 -20.17 19.53 23.79
C LEU A 107 -20.69 19.49 25.23
N HIS A 108 -19.78 19.34 26.19
CA HIS A 108 -20.11 19.49 27.60
C HIS A 108 -20.34 20.98 27.85
N LEU A 109 -21.61 21.40 27.77
CA LEU A 109 -22.04 22.72 28.25
C LEU A 109 -21.84 22.74 29.76
N ARG A 110 -20.96 23.63 30.24
CA ARG A 110 -20.83 23.96 31.67
C ARG A 110 -21.84 25.01 32.07
#